data_AF-A0A3M2DSH4-F1
#
_entry.id   AF-A0A3M2DSH4-F1
#
_cell.length_a   1.000
_cell.length_b   1.000
_cell.length_c   1.000
_cell.angle_alpha   90.00
_cell.angle_beta   90.00
_cell.angle_gamma   90.00
#
_symmetry.space_group_name_H-M   'P 1'
#
loop_
_entity.id
_entity.type
_entity.pdbx_description
1 polymer ?
#
loop_
_entity_poly.entity_id
_entity_poly.type
_entity_poly.pdbx_seq_one_letter_code
_entity_poly.pdbx_strand_id
1 'polypeptide(L)'
;MTKTASITASLLAMTLGACAGEITGSTDRSPSDPTAFDDTMFDRTALAHLDLEDRAYVQGHALGVYLYGKTLPGYIGHRYIYEPGFSAPRAAVPYDWNAVMVVRSGGTDGNGTMAFSGDTECPPDDDTENPPGDDTENPPGDDTENPPDTGTIGSGDDVGGGDDGDDGCPDDDEPVDPDCEAFLDPAALDARDLAAEVDAVRVLGPDFPADERYARAFRRGLAEALYLEDLDEATDHSEVEAIKKDVQSDGLCEHSPLVLDLAGDGLELAPAGNGVVFDLRGIGVPVRTAWPTGADDALLALDWNANGTIDDGSELFGNGRGHADGFDALARIDAPGQGGNGDGIVDTRDARFADLLLWRDANGDGVSQPNELTRAVAEGVVSIDLDHGELGARDPASGSRLMQAGGFVRVDAEGSAAAGTIIDVWFKYRAAR
;
A
#
# COMPACT_ATOMS: atom_id res chain seq x y z
N MET A 1 -9.82 16.18 -42.10
CA MET A 1 -11.24 16.59 -41.96
C MET A 1 -11.69 16.12 -40.58
N THR A 2 -11.13 16.68 -39.51
CA THR A 2 -11.83 17.65 -38.62
C THR A 2 -13.20 17.17 -38.15
N LYS A 3 -13.22 16.55 -36.97
CA LYS A 3 -14.39 16.45 -36.09
C LYS A 3 -14.07 17.09 -34.73
N THR A 4 -13.41 18.25 -34.79
CA THR A 4 -13.24 19.19 -33.67
C THR A 4 -14.24 20.30 -33.92
N ALA A 5 -15.47 20.16 -33.41
CA ALA A 5 -16.43 21.25 -33.22
C ALA A 5 -17.70 20.70 -32.55
N SER A 6 -17.92 21.14 -31.32
CA SER A 6 -19.21 21.29 -30.61
C SER A 6 -19.28 20.58 -29.24
N ILE A 7 -18.39 20.95 -28.32
CA ILE A 7 -18.52 20.64 -26.87
C ILE A 7 -18.62 21.96 -26.05
N THR A 8 -19.08 23.06 -26.66
CA THR A 8 -19.17 24.35 -25.95
C THR A 8 -20.60 24.88 -25.78
N ALA A 9 -21.63 24.10 -26.14
CA ALA A 9 -23.02 24.56 -26.02
C ALA A 9 -23.98 23.63 -25.26
N SER A 10 -23.56 22.44 -24.82
CA SER A 10 -24.43 21.54 -24.03
C SER A 10 -24.06 21.44 -22.55
N LEU A 11 -22.92 22.01 -22.10
CA LEU A 11 -22.51 21.98 -20.69
C LEU A 11 -23.25 22.99 -19.80
N LEU A 12 -24.09 23.88 -20.36
CA LEU A 12 -24.75 24.96 -19.62
C LEU A 12 -26.24 24.72 -19.34
N ALA A 13 -26.75 23.50 -19.54
CA ALA A 13 -28.16 23.17 -19.34
C ALA A 13 -28.41 21.94 -18.44
N MET A 14 -27.48 21.62 -17.53
CA MET A 14 -27.63 20.54 -16.54
C MET A 14 -27.25 20.97 -15.12
N THR A 15 -27.49 22.23 -14.74
CA THR A 15 -27.22 22.72 -13.36
C THR A 15 -28.46 22.82 -12.46
N LEU A 16 -29.63 22.29 -12.84
CA LEU A 16 -30.80 22.32 -11.95
C LEU A 16 -31.64 21.05 -12.09
N GLY A 17 -31.40 20.08 -11.19
CA GLY A 17 -32.37 19.02 -10.92
C GLY A 17 -31.76 17.71 -10.43
N ALA A 18 -31.42 17.63 -9.14
CA ALA A 18 -31.66 16.44 -8.28
C ALA A 18 -31.12 16.67 -6.86
N CYS A 19 -31.61 17.71 -6.17
CA CYS A 19 -31.89 17.56 -4.75
C CYS A 19 -33.31 17.00 -4.64
N ALA A 20 -33.50 16.00 -3.77
CA ALA A 20 -34.75 15.30 -3.47
C ALA A 20 -35.13 14.13 -4.41
N GLY A 21 -34.49 12.99 -4.16
CA GLY A 21 -35.10 11.68 -4.24
C GLY A 21 -34.62 10.87 -3.05
N GLU A 22 -35.40 10.79 -1.98
CA GLU A 22 -35.17 9.82 -0.90
C GLU A 22 -35.27 8.41 -1.53
N ILE A 23 -34.12 7.78 -1.78
CA ILE A 23 -34.07 6.37 -2.18
C ILE A 23 -34.28 5.55 -0.90
N THR A 24 -35.55 5.26 -0.61
CA THR A 24 -35.92 4.40 0.52
C THR A 24 -35.64 2.94 0.15
N GLY A 25 -34.47 2.43 0.55
CA GLY A 25 -34.11 1.02 0.47
C GLY A 25 -32.63 0.86 0.75
N SER A 26 -32.28 0.12 1.80
CA SER A 26 -30.89 -0.20 2.19
C SER A 26 -30.03 -0.56 0.96
N THR A 27 -29.07 0.30 0.63
CA THR A 27 -28.16 0.21 -0.54
C THR A 27 -26.93 -0.66 -0.31
N ASP A 28 -26.94 -1.51 0.73
CA ASP A 28 -25.83 -2.41 1.03
C ASP A 28 -25.73 -3.54 -0.01
N ARG A 29 -24.82 -3.38 -0.97
CA ARG A 29 -24.43 -4.44 -1.92
C ARG A 29 -23.01 -4.87 -1.60
N SER A 30 -22.93 -5.92 -0.78
CA SER A 30 -21.69 -6.62 -0.47
C SER A 30 -20.92 -6.95 -1.76
N PRO A 31 -19.67 -6.49 -1.89
CA PRO A 31 -18.77 -6.96 -2.93
C PRO A 31 -18.55 -8.47 -2.86
N SER A 32 -18.59 -9.06 -1.65
CA SER A 32 -18.41 -10.51 -1.45
C SER A 32 -19.62 -11.37 -1.87
N ASP A 33 -20.73 -10.75 -2.28
CA ASP A 33 -21.90 -11.45 -2.82
C ASP A 33 -22.13 -11.03 -4.29
N PRO A 34 -21.55 -11.76 -5.26
CA PRO A 34 -21.74 -11.50 -6.69
C PRO A 34 -23.22 -11.52 -7.14
N THR A 35 -24.12 -12.11 -6.34
CA THR A 35 -25.54 -12.15 -6.63
C THR A 35 -26.28 -10.88 -6.22
N ALA A 36 -25.66 -10.01 -5.41
CA ALA A 36 -26.22 -8.73 -5.00
C ALA A 36 -26.24 -7.68 -6.13
N PHE A 37 -25.51 -7.89 -7.22
CA PHE A 37 -25.44 -6.97 -8.35
C PHE A 37 -26.60 -7.18 -9.33
N ASP A 38 -27.24 -6.09 -9.73
CA ASP A 38 -28.30 -6.06 -10.72
C ASP A 38 -28.41 -4.67 -11.38
N ASP A 39 -29.35 -4.54 -12.31
CA ASP A 39 -29.55 -3.33 -13.12
C ASP A 39 -29.91 -2.08 -12.31
N THR A 40 -30.35 -2.24 -11.06
CA THR A 40 -30.74 -1.10 -10.21
C THR A 40 -29.54 -0.37 -9.61
N MET A 41 -28.31 -0.81 -9.90
CA MET A 41 -27.08 -0.08 -9.56
C MET A 41 -26.86 1.16 -10.44
N PHE A 42 -27.53 1.23 -11.60
CA PHE A 42 -27.24 2.24 -12.62
C PHE A 42 -28.40 3.18 -12.89
N ASP A 43 -28.09 4.45 -13.14
CA ASP A 43 -29.06 5.45 -13.56
C ASP A 43 -29.37 5.26 -15.05
N ARG A 44 -30.56 4.74 -15.32
CA ARG A 44 -31.03 4.48 -16.69
C ARG A 44 -31.17 5.75 -17.52
N THR A 45 -31.44 6.89 -16.90
CA THR A 45 -31.59 8.19 -17.58
C THR A 45 -30.23 8.70 -18.02
N ALA A 46 -29.23 8.63 -17.14
CA ALA A 46 -27.86 9.00 -17.48
C ALA A 46 -27.32 8.14 -18.63
N LEU A 47 -27.65 6.85 -18.65
CA LEU A 47 -27.23 5.91 -19.70
C LEU A 47 -28.06 5.94 -21.00
N ALA A 48 -29.18 6.68 -21.03
CA ALA A 48 -30.13 6.63 -22.14
C ALA A 48 -29.57 7.18 -23.46
N HIS A 49 -28.56 8.05 -23.39
CA HIS A 49 -27.94 8.67 -24.56
C HIS A 49 -26.94 7.75 -25.30
N LEU A 50 -26.49 6.68 -24.64
CA LEU A 50 -25.61 5.67 -25.23
C LEU A 50 -26.43 4.61 -25.97
N ASP A 51 -25.83 4.06 -27.03
CA ASP A 51 -26.38 2.86 -27.65
C ASP A 51 -26.29 1.66 -26.70
N LEU A 52 -26.98 0.56 -27.05
CA LEU A 52 -27.06 -0.60 -26.15
C LEU A 52 -25.71 -1.31 -25.97
N GLU A 53 -24.78 -1.24 -26.92
CA GLU A 53 -23.48 -1.91 -26.75
C GLU A 53 -22.56 -1.07 -25.86
N ASP A 54 -22.51 0.23 -26.11
CA ASP A 54 -21.79 1.21 -25.29
C ASP A 54 -22.33 1.26 -23.87
N ARG A 55 -23.66 1.19 -23.70
CA ARG A 55 -24.30 1.12 -22.38
C ARG A 55 -23.89 -0.13 -21.61
N ALA A 56 -23.90 -1.29 -22.26
CA ALA A 56 -23.46 -2.53 -21.63
C ALA A 56 -21.99 -2.45 -21.19
N TYR A 57 -21.14 -1.89 -22.06
CA TYR A 57 -19.75 -1.63 -21.74
C TYR A 57 -19.60 -0.70 -20.52
N VAL A 58 -20.28 0.44 -20.51
CA VAL A 58 -20.21 1.42 -19.41
C VAL A 58 -20.71 0.81 -18.10
N GLN A 59 -21.77 0.00 -18.11
CA GLN A 59 -22.24 -0.70 -16.90
C GLN A 59 -21.19 -1.69 -16.37
N GLY A 60 -20.50 -2.41 -17.27
CA GLY A 60 -19.44 -3.34 -16.89
C GLY A 60 -18.21 -2.63 -16.34
N HIS A 61 -17.74 -1.60 -17.04
CA HIS A 61 -16.62 -0.78 -16.59
C HIS A 61 -16.94 -0.10 -15.27
N ALA A 62 -18.18 0.37 -15.12
CA ALA A 62 -18.59 1.00 -13.89
C ALA A 62 -18.55 -0.02 -12.74
N LEU A 63 -19.11 -1.22 -12.91
CA LEU A 63 -19.04 -2.25 -11.87
C LEU A 63 -17.58 -2.63 -11.51
N GLY A 64 -16.65 -2.66 -12.45
CA GLY A 64 -15.25 -3.01 -12.19
C GLY A 64 -14.54 -2.05 -11.23
N VAL A 65 -14.69 -0.73 -11.45
CA VAL A 65 -14.17 0.30 -10.54
C VAL A 65 -14.79 0.16 -9.15
N TYR A 66 -16.10 -0.12 -9.08
CA TYR A 66 -16.80 -0.32 -7.80
C TYR A 66 -16.24 -1.53 -7.04
N LEU A 67 -16.01 -2.65 -7.72
CA LEU A 67 -15.43 -3.85 -7.11
C LEU A 67 -14.03 -3.57 -6.59
N TYR A 68 -13.17 -2.96 -7.40
CA TYR A 68 -11.79 -2.62 -7.00
C TYR A 68 -11.76 -1.72 -5.77
N GLY A 69 -12.52 -0.62 -5.76
CA GLY A 69 -12.59 0.29 -4.62
C GLY A 69 -13.05 -0.35 -3.32
N LYS A 70 -13.85 -1.41 -3.42
CA LYS A 70 -14.40 -2.11 -2.27
C LYS A 70 -13.56 -3.31 -1.81
N THR A 71 -12.71 -3.86 -2.67
CA THR A 71 -11.70 -4.84 -2.28
C THR A 71 -10.45 -4.18 -1.70
N LEU A 72 -10.30 -2.86 -1.83
CA LEU A 72 -9.25 -2.13 -1.15
C LEU A 72 -9.37 -2.25 0.39
N PRO A 73 -8.27 -2.56 1.08
CA PRO A 73 -8.26 -2.58 2.54
C PRO A 73 -8.60 -1.19 3.11
N GLY A 74 -9.39 -1.13 4.18
CA GLY A 74 -9.95 0.14 4.71
C GLY A 74 -8.97 1.19 5.21
N TYR A 75 -7.80 0.75 5.65
CA TYR A 75 -6.70 1.64 6.04
C TYR A 75 -6.00 2.30 4.82
N ILE A 76 -6.40 1.92 3.60
CA ILE A 76 -5.96 2.52 2.33
C ILE A 76 -7.17 3.10 1.57
N GLY A 77 -8.31 2.41 1.63
CA GLY A 77 -9.49 2.74 0.85
C GLY A 77 -10.03 4.15 1.07
N HIS A 78 -9.77 4.80 2.23
CA HIS A 78 -10.13 6.21 2.45
C HIS A 78 -9.25 7.20 1.69
N ARG A 79 -8.04 6.77 1.28
CA ARG A 79 -7.10 7.57 0.50
C ARG A 79 -7.27 7.36 -1.01
N TYR A 80 -7.94 6.28 -1.40
CA TYR A 80 -8.40 6.11 -2.78
C TYR A 80 -9.56 7.07 -3.04
N ILE A 81 -9.26 8.17 -3.71
CA ILE A 81 -10.25 9.08 -4.28
C ILE A 81 -10.39 8.71 -5.75
N TYR A 82 -11.56 8.19 -6.11
CA TYR A 82 -11.91 8.06 -7.52
C TYR A 82 -12.34 9.44 -8.04
N GLU A 83 -11.61 9.99 -9.01
CA GLU A 83 -11.97 11.22 -9.71
C GLU A 83 -12.65 10.90 -11.05
N PRO A 84 -13.98 11.06 -11.14
CA PRO A 84 -14.71 10.85 -12.39
C PRO A 84 -14.15 11.77 -13.48
N GLY A 85 -13.57 11.17 -14.52
CA GLY A 85 -12.96 11.91 -15.63
C GLY A 85 -11.44 11.81 -15.71
N PHE A 86 -10.73 11.18 -14.76
CA PHE A 86 -9.31 10.79 -14.89
C PHE A 86 -9.11 9.28 -15.18
N SER A 87 -9.92 8.40 -14.60
CA SER A 87 -9.96 6.96 -14.94
C SER A 87 -11.03 6.61 -16.02
N ALA A 88 -12.11 7.39 -16.13
CA ALA A 88 -13.06 7.35 -17.26
C ALA A 88 -12.61 7.93 -18.64
N PRO A 89 -11.58 8.79 -18.79
CA PRO A 89 -11.09 9.25 -20.09
C PRO A 89 -10.25 8.18 -20.79
N ARG A 90 -9.79 7.15 -20.04
CA ARG A 90 -9.14 5.95 -20.57
C ARG A 90 -10.12 4.81 -20.85
N ALA A 91 -11.36 4.90 -20.36
CA ALA A 91 -12.44 4.00 -20.79
C ALA A 91 -12.64 4.15 -22.31
N ALA A 92 -12.88 3.02 -22.99
CA ALA A 92 -13.14 3.02 -24.43
C ALA A 92 -14.40 3.83 -24.79
N VAL A 93 -15.34 3.97 -23.86
CA VAL A 93 -16.51 4.83 -23.94
C VAL A 93 -16.47 5.80 -22.74
N PRO A 94 -16.37 7.12 -22.96
CA PRO A 94 -16.33 8.08 -21.87
C PRO A 94 -17.70 8.23 -21.20
N TYR A 95 -17.72 8.31 -19.87
CA TYR A 95 -18.94 8.53 -19.09
C TYR A 95 -18.62 9.26 -17.77
N ASP A 96 -19.64 9.89 -17.18
CA ASP A 96 -19.56 10.44 -15.83
C ASP A 96 -20.04 9.38 -14.83
N TRP A 97 -19.13 8.92 -13.97
CA TRP A 97 -19.40 7.94 -12.94
C TRP A 97 -20.53 8.36 -12.00
N ASN A 98 -20.50 9.60 -11.51
CA ASN A 98 -21.47 10.10 -10.53
C ASN A 98 -22.87 10.23 -11.12
N ALA A 99 -22.96 10.36 -12.44
CA ALA A 99 -24.22 10.34 -13.17
C ALA A 99 -24.73 8.91 -13.39
N VAL A 100 -23.84 7.93 -13.60
CA VAL A 100 -24.19 6.56 -13.99
C VAL A 100 -24.43 5.65 -12.78
N MET A 101 -23.68 5.79 -11.69
CA MET A 101 -23.76 4.91 -10.53
C MET A 101 -24.68 5.48 -9.45
N VAL A 102 -25.70 4.70 -9.07
CA VAL A 102 -26.70 5.09 -8.06
C VAL A 102 -26.33 4.59 -6.67
N VAL A 103 -25.45 3.59 -6.58
CA VAL A 103 -24.92 3.10 -5.30
C VAL A 103 -23.87 4.08 -4.80
N ARG A 104 -24.23 4.89 -3.80
CA ARG A 104 -23.32 5.93 -3.26
C ARG A 104 -22.49 5.48 -2.07
N SER A 105 -22.88 4.41 -1.39
CA SER A 105 -22.16 3.82 -0.27
C SER A 105 -23.00 2.65 0.24
N GLY A 106 -22.42 1.46 0.30
CA GLY A 106 -23.09 0.30 0.88
C GLY A 106 -22.27 -0.98 0.69
N GLY A 107 -22.07 -1.72 1.78
CA GLY A 107 -21.19 -2.89 1.89
C GLY A 107 -20.08 -2.66 2.93
N THR A 108 -20.22 -3.30 4.09
CA THR A 108 -19.31 -3.18 5.27
C THR A 108 -18.44 -4.43 5.48
N ASP A 109 -18.42 -5.34 4.51
CA ASP A 109 -17.68 -6.61 4.54
C ASP A 109 -16.27 -6.50 3.94
N GLY A 110 -15.99 -5.44 3.18
CA GLY A 110 -14.66 -4.91 2.96
C GLY A 110 -14.51 -3.63 3.76
N ASN A 111 -13.39 -3.45 4.45
CA ASN A 111 -13.14 -2.26 5.27
C ASN A 111 -13.02 -0.96 4.39
N GLY A 112 -13.16 -1.06 3.06
CA GLY A 112 -12.97 -0.02 2.04
C GLY A 112 -13.99 1.13 2.07
N THR A 113 -13.47 2.33 2.27
CA THR A 113 -14.19 3.60 2.39
C THR A 113 -13.95 4.54 1.21
N MET A 114 -13.79 4.00 -0.01
CA MET A 114 -13.55 4.80 -1.22
C MET A 114 -14.42 6.05 -1.23
N ALA A 115 -13.78 7.22 -1.15
CA ALA A 115 -14.44 8.51 -1.17
C ALA A 115 -14.53 8.95 -2.63
N PHE A 116 -15.74 9.00 -3.17
CA PHE A 116 -15.95 9.65 -4.47
C PHE A 116 -15.92 11.16 -4.24
N SER A 117 -15.38 11.95 -5.18
CA SER A 117 -15.23 13.41 -5.07
C SER A 117 -16.54 14.23 -4.90
N GLY A 118 -17.68 13.56 -4.68
CA GLY A 118 -18.97 14.15 -4.30
C GLY A 118 -19.53 13.69 -2.94
N ASP A 119 -18.83 12.82 -2.20
CA ASP A 119 -19.28 12.27 -0.91
C ASP A 119 -18.66 12.97 0.31
N THR A 120 -17.79 13.95 0.10
CA THR A 120 -17.19 14.73 1.18
C THR A 120 -18.22 15.74 1.71
N GLU A 121 -18.86 15.44 2.84
CA GLU A 121 -19.26 16.51 3.74
C GLU A 121 -17.97 17.21 4.16
N CYS A 122 -17.79 18.46 3.73
CA CYS A 122 -16.71 19.31 4.22
C CYS A 122 -16.71 19.24 5.76
N PRO A 123 -15.57 18.95 6.41
CA PRO A 123 -15.44 19.23 7.83
C PRO A 123 -15.83 20.70 8.06
N PRO A 124 -16.55 21.04 9.14
CA PRO A 124 -16.87 22.43 9.41
C PRO A 124 -15.56 23.22 9.46
N ASP A 125 -15.48 24.26 8.62
CA ASP A 125 -14.33 25.15 8.51
C ASP A 125 -13.84 25.55 9.90
N ASP A 126 -12.64 25.09 10.27
CA ASP A 126 -11.90 25.71 11.37
C ASP A 126 -11.23 26.95 10.77
N ASP A 127 -11.94 28.07 10.90
CA ASP A 127 -11.52 29.42 10.53
C ASP A 127 -10.26 29.84 11.29
N THR A 128 -9.09 29.30 10.93
CA THR A 128 -7.82 30.01 11.02
C THR A 128 -6.90 29.49 9.94
N GLU A 129 -6.73 30.24 8.85
CA GLU A 129 -5.45 30.62 8.26
C GLU A 129 -5.72 31.60 7.09
N ASN A 130 -4.84 32.58 6.96
CA ASN A 130 -5.02 33.91 6.37
C ASN A 130 -5.14 33.87 4.82
N PRO A 131 -5.94 34.74 4.15
CA PRO A 131 -5.97 34.79 2.69
C PRO A 131 -4.67 35.39 2.12
N PRO A 132 -4.12 34.86 1.01
CA PRO A 132 -3.00 35.50 0.34
C PRO A 132 -3.45 36.83 -0.27
N GLY A 133 -2.65 37.86 0.04
CA GLY A 133 -2.88 39.24 -0.29
C GLY A 133 -2.77 39.55 -1.79
N ASP A 134 -3.57 40.53 -2.16
CA ASP A 134 -3.58 41.35 -3.36
C ASP A 134 -2.29 42.17 -3.53
N ASP A 135 -1.57 41.99 -4.63
CA ASP A 135 -0.52 42.88 -5.10
C ASP A 135 -0.67 43.26 -6.58
N THR A 136 -1.56 44.23 -6.81
CA THR A 136 -1.53 45.11 -7.99
C THR A 136 -0.32 46.06 -8.00
N GLU A 137 0.32 46.19 -9.18
CA GLU A 137 1.09 47.33 -9.75
C GLU A 137 2.44 47.77 -9.11
N ASN A 138 3.57 47.74 -9.87
CA ASN A 138 4.19 48.85 -10.66
C ASN A 138 5.65 48.50 -11.16
N PRO A 139 6.42 49.30 -11.96
CA PRO A 139 6.90 48.98 -13.32
C PRO A 139 8.47 49.01 -13.49
N PRO A 140 9.08 48.96 -14.71
CA PRO A 140 10.50 48.64 -14.91
C PRO A 140 11.46 49.84 -15.05
N GLY A 141 12.73 49.65 -14.70
CA GLY A 141 13.90 50.48 -15.05
C GLY A 141 15.19 49.71 -14.70
N ASP A 142 16.04 49.32 -15.65
CA ASP A 142 17.13 50.06 -16.34
C ASP A 142 18.44 50.14 -15.52
N ASP A 143 19.55 50.16 -16.26
CA ASP A 143 20.93 50.54 -15.88
C ASP A 143 21.89 49.35 -15.64
N THR A 144 22.47 48.75 -16.69
CA THR A 144 23.82 49.05 -17.27
C THR A 144 25.02 48.67 -16.41
N GLU A 145 25.88 47.76 -16.91
CA GLU A 145 27.32 48.00 -17.14
C GLU A 145 27.99 46.84 -17.95
N ASN A 146 29.09 47.18 -18.62
CA ASN A 146 29.55 46.68 -19.92
C ASN A 146 30.91 45.90 -19.78
N PRO A 147 31.75 45.65 -20.83
CA PRO A 147 32.20 44.34 -21.40
C PRO A 147 33.76 44.15 -21.24
N PRO A 148 34.62 43.54 -22.11
CA PRO A 148 34.46 42.71 -23.35
C PRO A 148 35.44 41.50 -23.54
N ASP A 149 35.21 40.76 -24.64
CA ASP A 149 36.17 40.36 -25.70
C ASP A 149 36.82 38.94 -25.83
N THR A 150 36.77 38.48 -27.08
CA THR A 150 37.67 37.59 -27.86
C THR A 150 37.97 36.14 -27.45
N GLY A 151 37.31 35.20 -28.17
CA GLY A 151 37.90 34.24 -29.12
C GLY A 151 38.89 33.17 -28.66
N THR A 152 38.62 31.90 -28.98
CA THR A 152 39.51 30.95 -29.68
C THR A 152 38.72 29.71 -30.15
N ILE A 153 39.00 29.25 -31.37
CA ILE A 153 38.49 28.02 -32.00
C ILE A 153 39.44 26.86 -31.64
N GLY A 154 38.91 25.72 -31.21
CA GLY A 154 39.68 24.49 -31.00
C GLY A 154 38.78 23.26 -30.91
N SER A 155 38.91 22.40 -31.91
CA SER A 155 38.14 21.18 -32.15
C SER A 155 38.23 20.14 -31.02
N GLY A 156 37.12 19.43 -30.80
CA GLY A 156 37.05 18.18 -30.04
C GLY A 156 35.61 17.69 -30.03
N ASP A 157 35.33 16.68 -30.85
CA ASP A 157 34.06 15.97 -30.88
C ASP A 157 33.84 15.31 -29.52
N ASP A 158 32.78 15.70 -28.81
CA ASP A 158 32.13 14.86 -27.81
C ASP A 158 30.64 15.23 -27.75
N VAL A 159 29.81 14.21 -27.91
CA VAL A 159 28.35 14.23 -27.85
C VAL A 159 27.90 14.58 -26.43
N GLY A 160 27.67 15.87 -26.19
CA GLY A 160 26.96 16.38 -25.01
C GLY A 160 25.49 16.60 -25.36
N GLY A 161 24.61 15.79 -24.78
CA GLY A 161 23.18 16.05 -24.74
C GLY A 161 22.91 17.41 -24.08
N GLY A 162 21.97 18.14 -24.67
CA GLY A 162 21.49 19.41 -24.15
C GLY A 162 20.89 19.21 -22.77
N ASP A 163 21.46 19.96 -21.85
CA ASP A 163 20.86 20.43 -20.60
C ASP A 163 19.72 21.37 -20.98
N ASP A 164 18.50 20.81 -20.95
CA ASP A 164 17.25 21.50 -21.21
C ASP A 164 16.43 21.53 -19.93
N GLY A 165 16.95 22.18 -18.89
CA GLY A 165 16.18 22.98 -17.93
C GLY A 165 15.23 22.23 -16.99
N ASP A 166 15.76 21.91 -15.80
CA ASP A 166 15.18 22.13 -14.46
C ASP A 166 13.73 22.69 -14.43
N ASP A 167 12.78 21.88 -14.87
CA ASP A 167 11.43 21.86 -14.37
C ASP A 167 11.47 20.99 -13.11
N GLY A 168 11.36 21.64 -11.94
CA GLY A 168 11.41 21.02 -10.62
C GLY A 168 10.29 20.02 -10.29
N CYS A 169 10.04 19.07 -11.18
CA CYS A 169 9.53 17.76 -10.84
C CYS A 169 10.74 16.97 -10.29
N PRO A 170 10.67 16.40 -9.08
CA PRO A 170 11.67 15.41 -8.70
C PRO A 170 11.60 14.29 -9.75
N ASP A 171 12.75 13.93 -10.33
CA ASP A 171 12.93 12.65 -10.99
C ASP A 171 12.69 11.55 -9.92
N ASP A 172 11.43 11.20 -9.70
CA ASP A 172 10.97 10.10 -8.84
C ASP A 172 11.19 8.74 -9.53
N ASP A 173 12.29 8.58 -10.28
CA ASP A 173 12.71 7.33 -10.91
C ASP A 173 13.47 6.41 -9.93
N GLU A 174 13.11 6.40 -8.64
CA GLU A 174 13.48 5.24 -7.81
C GLU A 174 12.57 4.07 -8.23
N PRO A 175 13.12 2.95 -8.71
CA PRO A 175 12.29 1.80 -9.06
C PRO A 175 11.51 1.36 -7.83
N VAL A 176 10.18 1.46 -7.94
CA VAL A 176 9.20 1.03 -6.94
C VAL A 176 9.61 -0.34 -6.42
N ASP A 177 9.56 -0.54 -5.09
CA ASP A 177 9.83 -1.86 -4.56
C ASP A 177 8.76 -2.84 -5.09
N PRO A 178 9.14 -3.89 -5.85
CA PRO A 178 8.19 -4.90 -6.34
C PRO A 178 7.41 -5.60 -5.20
N ASP A 179 7.91 -5.48 -3.96
CA ASP A 179 7.21 -5.83 -2.73
C ASP A 179 5.91 -5.05 -2.49
N CYS A 180 5.87 -3.74 -2.79
CA CYS A 180 4.68 -2.90 -2.65
C CYS A 180 3.60 -3.20 -3.70
N GLU A 181 3.99 -3.60 -4.91
CA GLU A 181 3.02 -3.93 -5.96
C GLU A 181 2.20 -5.17 -5.57
N ALA A 182 2.88 -6.18 -5.01
CA ALA A 182 2.25 -7.40 -4.49
C ALA A 182 1.24 -7.17 -3.33
N PHE A 183 1.18 -5.96 -2.78
CA PHE A 183 0.28 -5.56 -1.71
C PHE A 183 -1.02 -4.91 -2.20
N LEU A 184 -0.99 -4.25 -3.36
CA LEU A 184 -2.19 -3.74 -4.06
C LEU A 184 -2.78 -4.80 -5.01
N ASP A 185 -1.94 -5.73 -5.47
CA ASP A 185 -2.33 -6.89 -6.29
C ASP A 185 -3.47 -7.75 -5.69
N PRO A 186 -3.54 -8.05 -4.38
CA PRO A 186 -4.60 -8.88 -3.83
C PRO A 186 -5.98 -8.23 -3.95
N ALA A 187 -6.09 -6.91 -3.82
CA ALA A 187 -7.36 -6.21 -4.03
C ALA A 187 -7.79 -6.28 -5.51
N ALA A 188 -6.85 -6.14 -6.44
CA ALA A 188 -7.10 -6.32 -7.87
C ALA A 188 -7.49 -7.77 -8.21
N LEU A 189 -6.78 -8.76 -7.65
CA LEU A 189 -7.06 -10.18 -7.81
C LEU A 189 -8.41 -10.57 -7.24
N ASP A 190 -8.74 -10.10 -6.04
CA ASP A 190 -10.03 -10.39 -5.40
C ASP A 190 -11.17 -9.72 -6.16
N ALA A 191 -10.97 -8.50 -6.69
CA ALA A 191 -11.94 -7.85 -7.58
C ALA A 191 -12.14 -8.62 -8.90
N ARG A 192 -11.06 -9.20 -9.45
CA ARG A 192 -11.10 -10.07 -10.65
C ARG A 192 -11.81 -11.40 -10.36
N ASP A 193 -11.53 -12.03 -9.22
CA ASP A 193 -12.18 -13.27 -8.78
C ASP A 193 -13.70 -13.03 -8.61
N LEU A 194 -14.09 -11.94 -7.94
CA LEU A 194 -15.49 -11.54 -7.81
C LEU A 194 -16.14 -11.21 -9.16
N ALA A 195 -15.44 -10.47 -10.02
CA ALA A 195 -15.91 -10.14 -11.36
C ALA A 195 -16.18 -11.37 -12.23
N ALA A 196 -15.42 -12.45 -12.04
CA ALA A 196 -15.63 -13.72 -12.73
C ALA A 196 -16.94 -14.42 -12.33
N GLU A 197 -17.47 -14.13 -11.14
CA GLU A 197 -18.71 -14.69 -10.60
C GLU A 197 -19.96 -13.85 -10.93
N VAL A 198 -19.79 -12.64 -11.48
CA VAL A 198 -20.90 -11.74 -11.82
C VAL A 198 -21.75 -12.26 -12.99
N ASP A 199 -23.05 -12.37 -12.77
CA ASP A 199 -24.02 -12.65 -13.84
C ASP A 199 -24.31 -11.39 -14.67
N ALA A 200 -23.63 -11.27 -15.81
CA ALA A 200 -23.81 -10.17 -16.75
C ALA A 200 -25.27 -9.97 -17.20
N VAL A 201 -26.07 -11.03 -17.33
CA VAL A 201 -27.47 -10.92 -17.78
C VAL A 201 -28.32 -10.27 -16.69
N ARG A 202 -28.07 -10.63 -15.43
CA ARG A 202 -28.73 -10.03 -14.27
C ARG A 202 -28.40 -8.55 -14.12
N VAL A 203 -27.13 -8.18 -14.31
CA VAL A 203 -26.65 -6.79 -14.18
C VAL A 203 -27.13 -5.90 -15.32
N LEU A 204 -27.16 -6.41 -16.55
CA LEU A 204 -27.72 -5.66 -17.69
C LEU A 204 -29.23 -5.46 -17.55
N GLY A 205 -29.94 -6.46 -17.01
CA GLY A 205 -31.37 -6.37 -16.75
C GLY A 205 -32.24 -6.44 -18.02
N PRO A 206 -33.55 -6.18 -17.90
CA PRO A 206 -34.53 -6.47 -18.95
C PRO A 206 -34.49 -5.52 -20.15
N ASP A 207 -33.78 -4.41 -20.05
CA ASP A 207 -33.68 -3.41 -21.12
C ASP A 207 -32.79 -3.88 -22.29
N PHE A 208 -32.03 -4.96 -22.09
CA PHE A 208 -31.16 -5.56 -23.09
C PHE A 208 -31.82 -6.77 -23.75
N PRO A 209 -31.81 -6.85 -25.10
CA PRO A 209 -32.16 -8.08 -25.79
C PRO A 209 -31.28 -9.25 -25.35
N ALA A 210 -31.83 -10.47 -25.38
CA ALA A 210 -31.09 -11.71 -25.13
C ALA A 210 -30.12 -12.03 -26.29
N ASP A 211 -29.06 -11.22 -26.40
CA ASP A 211 -27.98 -11.32 -27.37
C ASP A 211 -26.64 -11.24 -26.63
N GLU A 212 -25.80 -12.26 -26.83
CA GLU A 212 -24.49 -12.40 -26.18
C GLU A 212 -23.55 -11.23 -26.46
N ARG A 213 -23.80 -10.41 -27.50
CA ARG A 213 -23.00 -9.22 -27.76
C ARG A 213 -22.97 -8.24 -26.57
N TYR A 214 -24.09 -8.09 -25.85
CA TYR A 214 -24.17 -7.17 -24.72
C TYR A 214 -23.45 -7.72 -23.49
N ALA A 215 -23.61 -9.02 -23.21
CA ALA A 215 -22.85 -9.68 -22.16
C ALA A 215 -21.34 -9.64 -22.44
N ARG A 216 -20.91 -9.74 -23.71
CA ARG A 216 -19.50 -9.54 -24.10
C ARG A 216 -19.03 -8.10 -23.90
N ALA A 217 -19.82 -7.10 -24.29
CA ALA A 217 -19.49 -5.69 -24.09
C ALA A 217 -19.36 -5.35 -22.60
N PHE A 218 -20.28 -5.85 -21.78
CA PHE A 218 -20.22 -5.76 -20.32
C PHE A 218 -18.94 -6.36 -19.75
N ARG A 219 -18.63 -7.63 -20.07
CA ARG A 219 -17.42 -8.30 -19.59
C ARG A 219 -16.15 -7.60 -20.06
N ARG A 220 -16.17 -7.00 -21.25
CA ARG A 220 -15.06 -6.19 -21.76
C ARG A 220 -14.85 -4.94 -20.92
N GLY A 221 -15.92 -4.18 -20.63
CA GLY A 221 -15.81 -3.00 -19.76
C GLY A 221 -15.32 -3.37 -18.37
N LEU A 222 -15.87 -4.44 -17.80
CA LEU A 222 -15.48 -4.97 -16.49
C LEU A 222 -13.99 -5.35 -16.44
N ALA A 223 -13.51 -6.07 -17.46
CA ALA A 223 -12.11 -6.46 -17.56
C ALA A 223 -11.18 -5.26 -17.80
N GLU A 224 -11.58 -4.29 -18.64
CA GLU A 224 -10.78 -3.08 -18.91
C GLU A 224 -10.63 -2.22 -17.65
N ALA A 225 -11.70 -2.05 -16.86
CA ALA A 225 -11.61 -1.36 -15.58
C ALA A 225 -10.60 -2.03 -14.64
N LEU A 226 -10.69 -3.35 -14.49
CA LEU A 226 -9.80 -4.11 -13.61
C LEU A 226 -8.38 -4.34 -14.18
N TYR A 227 -8.17 -4.00 -15.46
CA TYR A 227 -6.87 -4.05 -16.13
C TYR A 227 -6.17 -2.68 -16.12
N LEU A 228 -6.93 -1.58 -16.15
CA LEU A 228 -6.38 -0.24 -15.99
C LEU A 228 -5.98 0.07 -14.54
N GLU A 229 -6.52 -0.70 -13.58
CA GLU A 229 -6.05 -0.77 -12.20
C GLU A 229 -4.98 -1.87 -11.99
N ASP A 230 -4.56 -2.58 -13.05
CA ASP A 230 -3.38 -3.45 -13.01
C ASP A 230 -2.16 -2.54 -12.94
N LEU A 231 -1.32 -2.78 -11.95
CA LEU A 231 -0.26 -1.91 -11.43
C LEU A 231 0.94 -1.74 -12.39
N ASP A 232 0.74 -1.77 -13.71
CA ASP A 232 1.84 -1.75 -14.69
C ASP A 232 2.61 -0.41 -14.68
N GLU A 233 3.92 -0.50 -14.39
CA GLU A 233 4.96 0.53 -14.38
C GLU A 233 4.96 1.47 -15.60
N ALA A 234 4.31 1.09 -16.70
CA ALA A 234 4.36 1.85 -17.96
C ALA A 234 3.41 3.06 -18.04
N THR A 235 2.47 3.24 -17.10
CA THR A 235 1.54 4.39 -17.12
C THR A 235 1.48 5.14 -15.80
N ASP A 236 2.47 6.01 -15.61
CA ASP A 236 2.77 6.95 -14.52
C ASP A 236 1.66 7.97 -14.12
N HIS A 237 0.38 7.67 -14.35
CA HIS A 237 -0.74 8.55 -13.97
C HIS A 237 -1.98 7.80 -13.48
N SER A 238 -1.83 6.60 -12.90
CA SER A 238 -2.96 5.95 -12.23
C SER A 238 -3.17 6.56 -10.84
N GLU A 239 -4.41 6.69 -10.38
CA GLU A 239 -4.77 7.10 -9.00
C GLU A 239 -4.12 6.15 -7.95
N VAL A 240 -3.72 4.97 -8.41
CA VAL A 240 -2.97 3.97 -7.66
C VAL A 240 -1.52 4.38 -7.37
N GLU A 241 -0.85 5.17 -8.22
CA GLU A 241 0.51 5.69 -7.94
C GLU A 241 0.55 6.63 -6.73
N ALA A 242 -0.47 7.49 -6.57
CA ALA A 242 -0.58 8.35 -5.39
C ALA A 242 -0.72 7.52 -4.10
N ILE A 243 -1.50 6.45 -4.16
CA ILE A 243 -1.65 5.51 -3.04
C ILE A 243 -0.37 4.70 -2.82
N LYS A 244 0.32 4.27 -3.88
CA LYS A 244 1.60 3.56 -3.80
C LYS A 244 2.63 4.41 -3.06
N LYS A 245 2.76 5.69 -3.41
CA LYS A 245 3.67 6.65 -2.75
C LYS A 245 3.29 6.90 -1.29
N ASP A 246 2.00 7.03 -0.99
CA ASP A 246 1.52 7.17 0.39
C ASP A 246 1.77 5.91 1.23
N VAL A 247 1.52 4.72 0.67
CA VAL A 247 1.75 3.43 1.35
C VAL A 247 3.25 3.21 1.59
N GLN A 248 4.10 3.58 0.65
CA GLN A 248 5.56 3.53 0.80
C GLN A 248 6.08 4.51 1.85
N SER A 249 5.67 5.79 1.77
CA SER A 249 6.12 6.83 2.70
C SER A 249 5.67 6.59 4.14
N ASP A 250 4.54 5.89 4.34
CA ASP A 250 4.06 5.45 5.64
C ASP A 250 4.71 4.13 6.14
N GLY A 251 5.63 3.52 5.39
CA GLY A 251 6.29 2.26 5.75
C GLY A 251 5.36 1.05 5.74
N LEU A 252 4.22 1.14 5.04
CA LEU A 252 3.16 0.11 5.04
C LEU A 252 3.40 -1.07 4.12
N CYS A 253 4.54 -1.10 3.39
CA CYS A 253 4.98 -2.23 2.55
C CYS A 253 6.15 -3.01 3.13
N GLU A 254 6.79 -2.53 4.18
CA GLU A 254 8.07 -3.06 4.63
C GLU A 254 8.15 -2.98 6.15
N HIS A 255 8.13 -4.14 6.81
CA HIS A 255 8.26 -4.21 8.25
C HIS A 255 9.28 -5.30 8.60
N SER A 256 10.21 -4.96 9.48
CA SER A 256 11.47 -5.69 9.57
C SER A 256 11.74 -6.23 10.97
N PRO A 257 11.30 -7.45 11.32
CA PRO A 257 11.71 -8.03 12.58
C PRO A 257 13.18 -8.47 12.58
N LEU A 258 13.82 -8.39 13.75
CA LEU A 258 15.08 -9.06 14.03
C LEU A 258 14.84 -10.56 14.22
N VAL A 259 15.60 -11.37 13.49
CA VAL A 259 15.61 -12.82 13.59
C VAL A 259 16.98 -13.30 14.05
N LEU A 260 17.02 -14.12 15.10
CA LEU A 260 18.23 -14.77 15.60
C LEU A 260 18.36 -16.15 14.99
N ASP A 261 19.51 -16.41 14.36
CA ASP A 261 20.00 -17.74 14.01
C ASP A 261 20.72 -18.34 15.23
N LEU A 262 20.07 -19.28 15.92
CA LEU A 262 20.61 -19.83 17.17
C LEU A 262 21.61 -20.97 16.94
N ALA A 263 21.52 -21.75 15.86
CA ALA A 263 22.43 -22.86 15.59
C ALA A 263 23.64 -22.46 14.74
N GLY A 264 23.58 -21.32 14.05
CA GLY A 264 24.64 -20.79 13.20
C GLY A 264 24.71 -21.46 11.83
N ASP A 265 23.62 -22.06 11.36
CA ASP A 265 23.51 -22.68 10.03
C ASP A 265 22.74 -21.82 9.01
N GLY A 266 22.32 -20.62 9.42
CA GLY A 266 21.69 -19.60 8.59
C GLY A 266 20.16 -19.61 8.70
N LEU A 267 19.54 -18.48 8.36
CA LEU A 267 18.09 -18.33 8.46
C LEU A 267 17.33 -19.13 7.41
N GLU A 268 16.19 -19.66 7.83
CA GLU A 268 15.29 -20.50 7.05
C GLU A 268 13.90 -19.88 7.03
N LEU A 269 13.56 -19.20 5.93
CA LEU A 269 12.30 -18.45 5.80
C LEU A 269 11.33 -19.11 4.82
N ALA A 270 10.07 -19.23 5.23
CA ALA A 270 8.97 -19.50 4.31
C ALA A 270 8.58 -18.23 3.54
N PRO A 271 8.26 -18.32 2.23
CA PRO A 271 7.66 -17.21 1.50
C PRO A 271 6.28 -16.86 2.06
N ALA A 272 5.83 -15.61 1.89
CA ALA A 272 4.47 -15.16 2.23
C ALA A 272 3.35 -16.02 1.63
N GLY A 273 3.63 -16.77 0.56
CA GLY A 273 2.77 -17.82 0.02
C GLY A 273 2.31 -18.84 1.07
N ASN A 274 3.28 -19.31 1.87
CA ASN A 274 3.21 -20.44 2.79
C ASN A 274 3.60 -20.06 4.23
N GLY A 275 3.85 -18.79 4.52
CA GLY A 275 4.06 -18.29 5.87
C GLY A 275 2.74 -18.09 6.62
N VAL A 276 2.77 -17.23 7.63
CA VAL A 276 1.70 -17.10 8.62
C VAL A 276 0.80 -15.90 8.35
N VAL A 277 -0.32 -15.82 9.06
CA VAL A 277 -1.17 -14.61 9.11
C VAL A 277 -0.90 -13.90 10.43
N PHE A 278 -0.30 -12.72 10.38
CA PHE A 278 0.13 -11.96 11.58
C PHE A 278 -0.04 -10.46 11.35
N ASP A 279 -0.36 -9.70 12.39
CA ASP A 279 -0.34 -8.23 12.34
C ASP A 279 1.09 -7.71 12.45
N LEU A 280 1.85 -7.90 11.37
CA LEU A 280 3.27 -7.55 11.33
C LEU A 280 3.53 -6.06 11.60
N ARG A 281 2.53 -5.18 11.45
CA ARG A 281 2.71 -3.72 11.58
C ARG A 281 2.19 -3.14 12.89
N GLY A 282 1.41 -3.90 13.66
CA GLY A 282 0.77 -3.39 14.88
C GLY A 282 -0.30 -2.33 14.62
N ILE A 283 -1.03 -2.44 13.50
CA ILE A 283 -2.10 -1.50 13.12
C ILE A 283 -3.50 -2.13 13.18
N GLY A 284 -3.61 -3.35 13.71
CA GLY A 284 -4.84 -4.14 13.80
C GLY A 284 -5.24 -4.82 12.49
N VAL A 285 -4.36 -4.90 11.50
CA VAL A 285 -4.66 -5.46 10.18
C VAL A 285 -3.65 -6.55 9.81
N PRO A 286 -4.00 -7.83 10.03
CA PRO A 286 -3.10 -8.92 9.75
C PRO A 286 -2.86 -9.10 8.25
N VAL A 287 -1.64 -9.50 7.91
CA VAL A 287 -1.19 -9.83 6.57
C VAL A 287 -0.69 -11.27 6.54
N ARG A 288 -0.70 -11.89 5.37
CA ARG A 288 0.03 -13.14 5.19
C ARG A 288 1.50 -12.81 4.89
N THR A 289 2.40 -13.17 5.78
CA THR A 289 3.81 -12.75 5.74
C THR A 289 4.78 -13.93 5.65
N ALA A 290 5.95 -13.68 5.07
CA ALA A 290 7.10 -14.56 5.17
C ALA A 290 7.45 -14.77 6.64
N TRP A 291 7.98 -15.93 6.98
CA TRP A 291 8.12 -16.30 8.39
C TRP A 291 9.30 -17.23 8.63
N PRO A 292 9.99 -17.13 9.78
CA PRO A 292 11.00 -18.11 10.17
C PRO A 292 10.38 -19.50 10.32
N THR A 293 11.10 -20.49 9.82
CA THR A 293 10.69 -21.90 9.85
C THR A 293 11.74 -22.82 10.42
N GLY A 294 12.99 -22.34 10.56
CA GLY A 294 14.03 -23.06 11.27
C GLY A 294 13.64 -23.28 12.73
N ALA A 295 13.90 -24.48 13.23
CA ALA A 295 13.58 -24.83 14.63
C ALA A 295 14.44 -24.04 15.63
N ASP A 296 15.53 -23.46 15.16
CA ASP A 296 16.48 -22.64 15.88
C ASP A 296 16.41 -21.16 15.48
N ASP A 297 15.64 -20.79 14.47
CA ASP A 297 15.39 -19.39 14.12
C ASP A 297 14.32 -18.78 15.02
N ALA A 298 14.62 -17.64 15.63
CA ALA A 298 13.70 -16.99 16.56
C ALA A 298 13.52 -15.50 16.27
N LEU A 299 12.27 -15.04 16.28
CA LEU A 299 11.97 -13.61 16.31
C LEU A 299 12.35 -13.02 17.67
N LEU A 300 13.06 -11.89 17.67
CA LEU A 300 13.35 -11.15 18.89
C LEU A 300 12.16 -10.26 19.26
N ALA A 301 11.69 -10.38 20.49
CA ALA A 301 10.49 -9.70 20.95
C ALA A 301 10.61 -9.15 22.36
N LEU A 302 9.74 -8.20 22.69
CA LEU A 302 9.47 -7.74 24.04
C LEU A 302 7.97 -7.47 24.18
N ASP A 303 7.34 -8.17 25.12
CA ASP A 303 5.93 -7.94 25.49
C ASP A 303 5.82 -6.57 26.18
N TRP A 304 5.53 -5.54 25.39
CA TRP A 304 5.51 -4.15 25.83
C TRP A 304 4.24 -3.82 26.59
N ASN A 305 3.15 -4.50 26.24
CA ASN A 305 1.83 -4.27 26.85
C ASN A 305 1.61 -5.16 28.10
N ALA A 306 2.52 -6.10 28.36
CA ALA A 306 2.53 -7.05 29.47
C ALA A 306 1.31 -7.98 29.50
N ASN A 307 0.82 -8.41 28.33
CA ASN A 307 -0.34 -9.30 28.21
C ASN A 307 0.04 -10.80 28.20
N GLY A 308 1.33 -11.12 28.13
CA GLY A 308 1.88 -12.48 28.17
C GLY A 308 1.94 -13.18 26.81
N THR A 309 1.70 -12.47 25.71
CA THR A 309 1.77 -12.95 24.33
C THR A 309 2.46 -11.90 23.47
N ILE A 310 2.93 -12.30 22.28
CA ILE A 310 3.34 -11.36 21.23
C ILE A 310 2.20 -11.33 20.21
N ASP A 311 1.39 -10.28 20.26
CA ASP A 311 0.15 -10.22 19.48
C ASP A 311 0.28 -9.45 18.17
N ASP A 312 1.25 -8.53 18.08
CA ASP A 312 1.52 -7.78 16.87
C ASP A 312 3.01 -7.37 16.72
N GLY A 313 3.34 -6.83 15.55
CA GLY A 313 4.70 -6.43 15.21
C GLY A 313 5.24 -5.23 15.98
N SER A 314 4.41 -4.50 16.73
CA SER A 314 4.90 -3.47 17.66
C SER A 314 5.67 -4.09 18.84
N GLU A 315 5.53 -5.40 19.07
CA GLU A 315 6.23 -6.15 20.11
C GLU A 315 7.44 -6.94 19.59
N LEU A 316 7.66 -6.92 18.27
CA LEU A 316 8.88 -7.41 17.65
C LEU A 316 9.92 -6.28 17.58
N PHE A 317 11.20 -6.61 17.77
CA PHE A 317 12.27 -5.66 17.49
C PHE A 317 12.42 -5.50 15.98
N GLY A 318 12.47 -4.26 15.50
CA GLY A 318 12.45 -3.97 14.08
C GLY A 318 12.28 -2.48 13.79
N ASN A 319 11.91 -2.14 12.55
CA ASN A 319 11.51 -0.78 12.17
C ASN A 319 10.15 -0.31 12.75
N GLY A 320 9.48 -1.14 13.54
CA GLY A 320 8.25 -0.78 14.24
C GLY A 320 8.45 0.37 15.23
N ARG A 321 7.35 1.02 15.65
CA ARG A 321 7.36 2.13 16.63
C ARG A 321 8.22 3.35 16.25
N GLY A 322 8.48 3.55 14.96
CA GLY A 322 9.23 4.69 14.43
C GLY A 322 10.75 4.53 14.50
N HIS A 323 11.23 3.29 14.59
CA HIS A 323 12.63 2.94 14.46
C HIS A 323 13.03 2.82 12.99
N ALA A 324 14.28 3.14 12.66
CA ALA A 324 14.79 2.97 11.29
C ALA A 324 14.92 1.47 10.92
N ASP A 325 15.34 0.68 11.89
CA ASP A 325 15.56 -0.77 11.81
C ASP A 325 15.58 -1.34 13.24
N GLY A 326 15.76 -2.66 13.35
CA GLY A 326 15.80 -3.39 14.60
C GLY A 326 17.03 -3.12 15.46
N PHE A 327 18.17 -2.73 14.88
CA PHE A 327 19.36 -2.34 15.67
C PHE A 327 19.16 -0.97 16.30
N ASP A 328 18.47 -0.03 15.63
CA ASP A 328 18.00 1.22 16.24
C ASP A 328 17.00 0.95 17.39
N ALA A 329 16.11 -0.03 17.22
CA ALA A 329 15.21 -0.47 18.29
C ALA A 329 15.98 -1.07 19.49
N LEU A 330 17.04 -1.84 19.26
CA LEU A 330 17.91 -2.35 20.32
C LEU A 330 18.71 -1.23 21.00
N ALA A 331 19.22 -0.27 20.23
CA ALA A 331 19.93 0.89 20.79
C ALA A 331 19.06 1.69 21.75
N ARG A 332 17.74 1.71 21.53
CA ARG A 332 16.80 2.35 22.46
C ARG A 332 16.81 1.72 23.85
N ILE A 333 16.94 0.39 23.97
CA ILE A 333 16.94 -0.27 25.29
C ILE A 333 18.32 -0.25 25.97
N ASP A 334 19.41 -0.10 25.23
CA ASP A 334 20.75 0.22 25.77
C ASP A 334 20.85 1.69 26.22
N ALA A 335 20.03 2.60 25.69
CA ALA A 335 20.13 4.01 26.05
C ALA A 335 19.96 4.24 27.58
N PRO A 336 20.81 5.07 28.22
CA PRO A 336 20.72 5.35 29.66
C PRO A 336 19.36 5.84 30.15
N GLY A 337 18.61 6.54 29.28
CA GLY A 337 17.26 7.02 29.57
C GLY A 337 16.19 5.93 29.63
N GLN A 338 16.47 4.73 29.12
CA GLN A 338 15.58 3.56 29.15
C GLN A 338 16.03 2.48 30.15
N GLY A 339 17.04 2.79 30.97
CA GLY A 339 17.59 1.85 31.95
C GLY A 339 18.72 0.98 31.41
N GLY A 340 19.26 1.30 30.23
CA GLY A 340 20.51 0.74 29.76
C GLY A 340 21.73 1.56 30.19
N ASN A 341 22.89 1.25 29.60
CA ASN A 341 24.15 1.87 29.97
C ASN A 341 24.88 2.60 28.82
N GLY A 342 24.38 2.47 27.59
CA GLY A 342 24.82 3.21 26.41
C GLY A 342 26.20 2.77 25.92
N ASP A 343 26.56 1.51 26.13
CA ASP A 343 27.87 0.98 25.81
C ASP A 343 27.92 0.20 24.49
N GLY A 344 26.82 0.18 23.75
CA GLY A 344 26.76 -0.50 22.46
C GLY A 344 26.41 -1.97 22.58
N ILE A 345 26.08 -2.47 23.78
CA ILE A 345 25.85 -3.90 24.02
C ILE A 345 24.60 -4.04 24.87
N VAL A 346 23.60 -4.75 24.38
CA VAL A 346 22.44 -5.13 25.18
C VAL A 346 22.78 -6.39 25.97
N ASP A 347 22.98 -6.25 27.27
CA ASP A 347 23.29 -7.36 28.18
C ASP A 347 22.67 -7.20 29.57
N THR A 348 23.09 -8.03 30.52
CA THR A 348 22.60 -8.02 31.92
C THR A 348 22.72 -6.69 32.66
N ARG A 349 23.46 -5.71 32.13
CA ARG A 349 23.61 -4.35 32.67
C ARG A 349 22.45 -3.44 32.25
N ASP A 350 21.62 -3.88 31.31
CA ASP A 350 20.47 -3.13 30.81
C ASP A 350 19.16 -3.68 31.40
N ALA A 351 18.32 -2.77 31.89
CA ALA A 351 17.14 -3.12 32.67
C ALA A 351 16.15 -4.05 31.95
N ARG A 352 16.09 -3.97 30.61
CA ARG A 352 15.15 -4.73 29.77
C ARG A 352 15.71 -6.05 29.26
N PHE A 353 17.01 -6.31 29.39
CA PHE A 353 17.62 -7.51 28.82
C PHE A 353 17.01 -8.81 29.35
N ALA A 354 16.69 -8.86 30.65
CA ALA A 354 16.06 -10.05 31.26
C ALA A 354 14.63 -10.30 30.78
N ASP A 355 14.00 -9.31 30.15
CA ASP A 355 12.63 -9.38 29.64
C ASP A 355 12.58 -9.76 28.15
N LEU A 356 13.73 -9.78 27.44
CA LEU A 356 13.78 -10.17 26.03
C LEU A 356 13.28 -11.60 25.81
N LEU A 357 12.42 -11.74 24.80
CA LEU A 357 11.80 -12.99 24.40
C LEU A 357 12.32 -13.43 23.04
N LEU A 358 12.44 -14.74 22.88
CA LEU A 358 12.68 -15.43 21.63
C LEU A 358 11.41 -16.19 21.28
N TRP A 359 10.77 -15.81 20.18
CA TRP A 359 9.59 -16.47 19.66
C TRP A 359 9.98 -17.42 18.52
N ARG A 360 9.84 -18.73 18.80
CA ARG A 360 9.99 -19.81 17.82
C ARG A 360 8.63 -20.41 17.57
N ASP A 361 7.98 -19.97 16.50
CA ASP A 361 6.67 -20.46 16.07
C ASP A 361 6.79 -21.89 15.51
N ALA A 362 6.75 -22.87 16.41
CA ALA A 362 7.07 -24.26 16.09
C ALA A 362 5.98 -24.94 15.25
N ASN A 363 4.74 -24.44 15.31
CA ASN A 363 3.63 -24.98 14.53
C ASN A 363 3.32 -24.15 13.27
N GLY A 364 3.91 -22.95 13.14
CA GLY A 364 3.80 -22.07 11.98
C GLY A 364 2.39 -21.48 11.81
N ASP A 365 1.70 -21.17 12.91
CA ASP A 365 0.34 -20.60 12.86
C ASP A 365 0.28 -19.09 13.07
N GLY A 366 1.42 -18.43 13.37
CA GLY A 366 1.51 -17.00 13.59
C GLY A 366 0.90 -16.53 14.92
N VAL A 367 0.56 -17.44 15.83
CA VAL A 367 -0.01 -17.13 17.14
C VAL A 367 1.01 -17.44 18.21
N SER A 368 1.48 -16.41 18.91
CA SER A 368 2.47 -16.56 19.96
C SER A 368 1.93 -17.34 21.16
N GLN A 369 2.28 -18.63 21.23
CA GLN A 369 1.84 -19.50 22.32
C GLN A 369 2.85 -19.53 23.48
N PRO A 370 2.40 -19.74 24.73
CA PRO A 370 3.31 -19.78 25.87
C PRO A 370 4.43 -20.82 25.79
N ASN A 371 4.25 -21.89 25.01
CA ASN A 371 5.27 -22.93 24.78
C ASN A 371 6.24 -22.60 23.63
N GLU A 372 6.00 -21.53 22.88
CA GLU A 372 6.81 -21.05 21.75
C GLU A 372 7.62 -19.81 22.13
N LEU A 373 7.23 -19.15 23.23
CA LEU A 373 7.95 -18.03 23.83
C LEU A 373 8.92 -18.50 24.90
N THR A 374 10.18 -18.14 24.72
CA THR A 374 11.23 -18.39 25.71
C THR A 374 11.96 -17.08 26.02
N ARG A 375 12.52 -16.94 27.23
CA ARG A 375 13.38 -15.80 27.52
C ARG A 375 14.73 -15.98 26.84
N ALA A 376 15.28 -14.93 26.24
CA ALA A 376 16.60 -14.97 25.62
C ALA A 376 17.68 -15.48 26.60
N VAL A 377 17.63 -15.01 27.85
CA VAL A 377 18.52 -15.47 28.93
C VAL A 377 18.35 -16.95 29.30
N ALA A 378 17.15 -17.51 29.10
CA ALA A 378 16.89 -18.94 29.36
C ALA A 378 17.43 -19.83 28.23
N GLU A 379 17.57 -19.28 27.01
CA GLU A 379 18.22 -19.93 25.86
C GLU A 379 19.74 -19.73 25.82
N GLY A 380 20.28 -19.09 26.87
CA GLY A 380 21.70 -18.87 27.07
C GLY A 380 22.25 -17.62 26.41
N VAL A 381 21.42 -16.76 25.81
CA VAL A 381 21.88 -15.47 25.27
C VAL A 381 22.40 -14.60 26.40
N VAL A 382 23.64 -14.14 26.29
CA VAL A 382 24.32 -13.33 27.31
C VAL A 382 24.56 -11.88 26.88
N SER A 383 24.64 -11.62 25.57
CA SER A 383 24.80 -10.27 25.03
C SER A 383 24.38 -10.21 23.57
N ILE A 384 23.81 -9.08 23.15
CA ILE A 384 23.54 -8.74 21.74
C ILE A 384 24.33 -7.47 21.42
N ASP A 385 25.14 -7.51 20.38
CA ASP A 385 25.95 -6.36 19.94
C ASP A 385 25.10 -5.42 19.09
N LEU A 386 25.23 -4.11 19.31
CA LEU A 386 24.61 -3.11 18.45
C LEU A 386 25.44 -2.82 17.20
N ASP A 387 26.73 -3.18 17.18
CA ASP A 387 27.55 -3.12 15.97
C ASP A 387 27.04 -4.15 14.95
N HIS A 388 26.74 -3.66 13.76
CA HIS A 388 26.17 -4.43 12.67
C HIS A 388 26.73 -3.97 11.32
N GLY A 389 26.73 -4.89 10.37
CA GLY A 389 27.10 -4.61 8.99
C GLY A 389 25.91 -4.65 8.06
N GLU A 390 25.97 -3.86 6.99
CA GLU A 390 25.08 -4.01 5.85
C GLU A 390 25.35 -5.35 5.15
N LEU A 391 24.32 -6.19 5.07
CA LEU A 391 24.31 -7.43 4.31
C LEU A 391 23.76 -7.20 2.90
N GLY A 392 22.65 -6.46 2.78
CA GLY A 392 22.04 -6.09 1.49
C GLY A 392 21.70 -7.28 0.59
N ALA A 393 21.29 -8.41 1.18
CA ALA A 393 20.98 -9.64 0.46
C ALA A 393 19.47 -9.86 0.33
N ARG A 394 19.08 -10.83 -0.50
CA ARG A 394 17.69 -11.30 -0.60
C ARG A 394 17.67 -12.81 -0.37
N ASP A 395 16.81 -13.26 0.52
CA ASP A 395 16.63 -14.68 0.78
C ASP A 395 15.99 -15.36 -0.45
N PRO A 396 16.62 -16.40 -1.01
CA PRO A 396 16.15 -17.02 -2.25
C PRO A 396 14.82 -17.78 -2.10
N ALA A 397 14.46 -18.23 -0.88
CA ALA A 397 13.26 -19.02 -0.65
C ALA A 397 12.01 -18.15 -0.47
N SER A 398 12.11 -17.13 0.37
CA SER A 398 11.02 -16.23 0.73
C SER A 398 10.96 -14.98 -0.14
N GLY A 399 12.11 -14.56 -0.70
CA GLY A 399 12.27 -13.27 -1.35
C GLY A 399 12.41 -12.10 -0.38
N SER A 400 12.45 -12.32 0.94
CA SER A 400 12.61 -11.26 1.94
C SER A 400 14.00 -10.63 1.87
N ARG A 401 14.14 -9.35 2.18
CA ARG A 401 15.45 -8.68 2.18
C ARG A 401 16.14 -8.90 3.54
N LEU A 402 17.42 -9.24 3.50
CA LEU A 402 18.27 -9.38 4.67
C LEU A 402 19.19 -8.16 4.69
N MET A 403 18.83 -7.16 5.50
CA MET A 403 19.40 -5.81 5.38
C MET A 403 20.64 -5.65 6.26
N GLN A 404 20.48 -5.68 7.58
CA GLN A 404 21.59 -5.59 8.52
C GLN A 404 21.84 -6.93 9.21
N ALA A 405 23.11 -7.24 9.49
CA ALA A 405 23.50 -8.41 10.27
C ALA A 405 24.47 -8.02 11.38
N GLY A 406 24.16 -8.46 12.60
CA GLY A 406 24.94 -8.26 13.80
C GLY A 406 25.24 -9.59 14.49
N GLY A 407 25.82 -9.49 15.67
CA GLY A 407 26.22 -10.66 16.47
C GLY A 407 25.54 -10.70 17.83
N PHE A 408 25.33 -11.91 18.34
CA PHE A 408 25.06 -12.13 19.74
C PHE A 408 25.96 -13.25 20.29
N VAL A 409 26.12 -13.30 21.60
CA VAL A 409 26.83 -14.38 22.28
C VAL A 409 25.82 -15.19 23.07
N ARG A 410 25.89 -16.50 22.92
CA ARG A 410 25.16 -17.46 23.75
C ARG A 410 26.11 -18.41 24.46
N VAL A 411 25.67 -18.93 25.60
CA VAL A 411 26.39 -19.94 26.38
C VAL A 411 25.54 -21.20 26.45
N ASP A 412 26.10 -22.34 26.06
CA ASP A 412 25.43 -23.64 26.15
C ASP A 412 25.31 -24.14 27.60
N ALA A 413 24.62 -25.27 27.79
CA ALA A 413 24.43 -25.86 29.12
C ALA A 413 25.76 -26.32 29.77
N GLU A 414 26.78 -26.56 28.95
CA GLU A 414 28.13 -26.95 29.36
C GLU A 414 29.03 -25.75 29.71
N GLY A 415 28.57 -24.51 29.47
CA GLY A 415 29.28 -23.28 29.73
C GLY A 415 30.18 -22.80 28.60
N SER A 416 30.07 -23.37 27.40
CA SER A 416 30.81 -22.95 26.21
C SER A 416 30.10 -21.77 25.55
N ALA A 417 30.85 -20.69 25.30
CA ALA A 417 30.35 -19.56 24.55
C ALA A 417 30.39 -19.85 23.03
N ALA A 418 29.30 -19.55 22.35
CA ALA A 418 29.17 -19.56 20.90
C ALA A 418 28.66 -18.19 20.43
N ALA A 419 29.20 -17.72 19.31
CA ALA A 419 28.62 -16.57 18.61
C ALA A 419 27.45 -17.05 17.75
N GLY A 420 26.39 -16.27 17.71
CA GLY A 420 25.27 -16.44 16.77
C GLY A 420 25.06 -15.16 15.97
N THR A 421 24.22 -15.25 14.94
CA THR A 421 23.93 -14.16 14.02
C THR A 421 22.53 -13.63 14.28
N ILE A 422 22.38 -12.31 14.34
CA ILE A 422 21.07 -11.66 14.36
C ILE A 422 20.93 -10.84 13.09
N ILE A 423 19.81 -10.95 12.40
CA ILE A 423 19.58 -10.33 11.10
C ILE A 423 18.31 -9.50 11.16
N ASP A 424 18.37 -8.28 10.64
CA ASP A 424 17.21 -7.46 10.34
C ASP A 424 16.59 -7.91 9.02
N VAL A 425 15.44 -8.56 9.13
CA VAL A 425 14.78 -9.21 7.99
C VAL A 425 13.55 -8.42 7.61
N TRP A 426 13.55 -7.86 6.41
CA TRP A 426 12.42 -7.14 5.85
C TRP A 426 11.53 -8.17 5.15
N PHE A 427 10.51 -8.65 5.89
CA PHE A 427 9.65 -9.74 5.43
C PHE A 427 8.80 -9.32 4.25
N LYS A 428 8.77 -10.19 3.23
CA LYS A 428 7.72 -10.17 2.20
C LYS A 428 6.36 -10.42 2.85
N TYR A 429 5.30 -9.75 2.41
CA TYR A 429 3.93 -10.09 2.80
C TYR A 429 2.89 -9.71 1.74
N ARG A 430 1.65 -10.18 1.92
CA ARG A 430 0.48 -9.94 1.06
C ARG A 430 -0.79 -9.89 1.90
N ALA A 431 -1.91 -9.43 1.34
CA ALA A 431 -3.18 -9.42 2.05
C ALA A 431 -3.57 -10.82 2.58
N ALA A 432 -4.08 -10.86 3.81
CA ALA A 432 -4.65 -12.07 4.40
C ALA A 432 -6.05 -12.29 3.81
N ARG A 433 -6.22 -13.35 3.01
CA ARG A 433 -7.52 -13.78 2.45
C ARG A 433 -8.41 -14.44 3.49
#